data_AF-A0AA89BK02-F1
#
_entry.id   AF-A0AA89BK02-F1
#
_cell.length_a   1.000
_cell.length_b   1.000
_cell.length_c   1.000
_cell.angle_alpha   90.00
_cell.angle_beta   90.00
_cell.angle_gamma   90.00
#
_symmetry.space_group_name_H-M   'P 1'
#
loop_
_entity.id
_entity.type
_entity.pdbx_description
1 polymer ?
#
loop_
_entity_poly.entity_id
_entity_poly.type
_entity_poly.pdbx_seq_one_letter_code
_entity_poly.pdbx_strand_id
1 'polypeptide(L)'
;MASSYTSSPRYLNDTDYDDADSLDFDEDHDLDENFTDEDTEDASETDMAKQATEYTEIKEQMYQDKLAHLKKQLAQLEDGTLPEYIKKRRKIDQQYKERLRLNEIWKEYELEIVEREYIKEKKAAAKDFEEKKIDLKESLLIELDEKKRNIENERNSMELTGGFLLSDSMEMKPVSTRKLRRRPNDPIPLPEKRRKPSPDILSIHGFIYCMYLLYKYMKCIHL
;
A
#
# COMPACT_ATOMS: atom_id res chain seq x y z
N MET A 1 -3.71 17.06 -19.23
CA MET A 1 -4.28 16.51 -17.99
C MET A 1 -3.15 15.87 -17.21
N ALA A 2 -2.75 16.49 -16.10
CA ALA A 2 -1.59 16.09 -15.34
C ALA A 2 -1.90 14.85 -14.48
N SER A 3 -1.07 13.82 -14.60
CA SER A 3 -1.11 12.61 -13.79
C SER A 3 -0.24 12.85 -12.56
N SER A 4 -0.84 13.17 -11.42
CA SER A 4 -0.13 13.25 -10.14
C SER A 4 -0.04 11.87 -9.52
N TYR A 5 1.14 11.25 -9.65
CA TYR A 5 1.55 10.09 -8.87
C TYR A 5 1.49 10.45 -7.38
N THR A 6 0.65 9.73 -6.64
CA THR A 6 0.59 9.82 -5.17
C THR A 6 1.82 9.11 -4.62
N SER A 7 2.86 9.88 -4.30
CA SER A 7 4.02 9.39 -3.56
C SER A 7 3.58 8.85 -2.20
N SER A 8 3.87 7.58 -1.93
CA SER A 8 3.84 7.02 -0.57
C SER A 8 4.73 7.85 0.35
N PRO A 9 4.31 8.18 1.58
CA PRO A 9 5.18 8.86 2.53
C PRO A 9 6.31 7.91 2.92
N ARG A 10 7.53 8.19 2.44
CA ARG A 10 8.74 7.60 3.00
C ARG A 10 8.88 8.15 4.42
N TYR A 11 8.86 7.27 5.41
CA TYR A 11 9.26 7.59 6.78
C TYR A 11 10.71 8.06 6.76
N LEU A 12 10.92 9.38 6.77
CA LEU A 12 12.19 9.98 7.16
C LEU A 12 12.16 10.04 8.70
N ASN A 13 12.76 9.06 9.33
CA ASN A 13 13.03 9.10 10.76
C ASN A 13 14.43 9.73 10.88
N ASP A 14 14.51 11.06 10.96
CA ASP A 14 15.76 11.73 11.32
C ASP A 14 16.07 11.36 12.77
N THR A 15 16.97 10.40 12.90
CA THR A 15 17.64 10.08 14.15
C THR A 15 18.71 11.14 14.37
N ASP A 16 18.37 12.22 15.08
CA ASP A 16 19.35 13.09 15.73
C ASP A 16 20.02 12.28 16.85
N TYR A 17 21.09 11.58 16.48
CA TYR A 17 22.11 11.05 17.38
C TYR A 17 23.37 11.87 17.10
N ASP A 18 23.63 12.89 17.90
CA ASP A 18 24.95 13.51 18.04
C ASP A 18 24.97 14.29 19.37
N ASP A 19 25.28 13.59 20.45
CA ASP A 19 25.82 14.17 21.68
C ASP A 19 27.16 13.47 21.94
N ALA A 20 28.15 13.82 21.11
CA ALA A 20 29.54 13.42 21.28
C ALA A 20 30.20 14.43 22.23
N ASP A 21 30.07 14.19 23.53
CA ASP A 21 30.86 14.88 24.56
C ASP A 21 32.31 14.37 24.48
N SER A 22 33.06 14.93 23.53
CA SER A 22 34.50 14.75 23.37
C SER A 22 35.20 15.54 24.46
N LEU A 23 35.46 14.90 25.60
CA LEU A 23 36.35 15.43 26.63
C LEU A 23 37.80 15.36 26.12
N ASP A 24 38.24 16.43 25.44
CA ASP A 24 39.67 16.71 25.23
C ASP A 24 40.26 17.09 26.59
N PHE A 25 41.08 16.19 27.13
CA PHE A 25 41.90 16.45 28.30
C PHE A 25 43.29 16.86 27.79
N ASP A 26 43.43 18.14 27.43
CA ASP A 26 44.75 18.72 27.12
C ASP A 26 45.53 18.86 28.43
N GLU A 27 46.38 17.87 28.69
CA GLU A 27 47.38 17.86 29.77
C GLU A 27 48.60 18.64 29.30
N ASP A 28 48.52 19.98 29.34
CA ASP A 28 49.65 20.87 29.07
C ASP A 28 50.30 21.27 30.39
N HIS A 29 51.24 20.44 30.84
CA HIS A 29 52.06 20.71 32.02
C HIS A 29 53.44 21.23 31.59
N ASP A 30 53.55 22.54 31.37
CA ASP A 30 54.84 23.23 31.35
C ASP A 30 55.33 23.40 32.80
N LEU A 31 56.09 22.42 33.31
CA LEU A 31 56.91 22.58 34.51
C LEU A 31 58.08 23.52 34.18
N ASP A 32 57.99 24.78 34.59
CA ASP A 32 59.15 25.68 34.59
C ASP A 32 60.12 25.22 35.70
N GLU A 33 61.10 24.44 35.27
CA GLU A 33 62.24 23.95 36.04
C GLU A 33 63.27 25.08 36.18
N ASN A 34 63.19 25.88 37.26
CA ASN A 34 64.33 26.45 38.01
C ASN A 34 63.97 27.76 38.76
N PHE A 35 63.86 27.67 40.09
CA PHE A 35 64.71 28.41 41.04
C PHE A 35 64.28 28.01 42.46
N THR A 36 64.80 26.89 42.98
CA THR A 36 64.60 26.51 44.37
C THR A 36 65.89 26.81 45.13
N ASP A 37 65.83 27.80 46.01
CA ASP A 37 66.81 28.07 47.05
C ASP A 37 66.76 26.88 48.04
N GLU A 38 67.87 26.15 48.11
CA GLU A 38 68.10 24.86 48.77
C GLU A 38 68.16 25.01 50.31
N ASP A 39 67.11 25.58 50.90
CA ASP A 39 66.96 25.69 52.37
C ASP A 39 65.48 25.66 52.82
N THR A 40 64.55 25.19 51.97
CA THR A 40 63.09 25.13 52.26
C THR A 40 62.46 23.75 52.01
N GLU A 41 63.23 22.66 52.06
CA GLU A 41 62.73 21.31 51.71
C GLU A 41 61.84 20.63 52.79
N ASP A 42 61.92 21.05 54.06
CA ASP A 42 61.19 20.38 55.17
C ASP A 42 59.71 20.87 55.32
N ALA A 43 59.38 22.02 54.71
CA ALA A 43 58.04 22.61 54.82
C ALA A 43 57.08 22.15 53.70
N SER A 44 57.57 21.77 52.52
CA SER A 44 56.74 21.43 51.36
C SER A 44 56.34 19.96 51.32
N GLU A 45 57.17 19.02 51.80
CA GLU A 45 56.85 17.59 51.82
C GLU A 45 55.62 17.27 52.68
N THR A 46 55.50 17.93 53.83
CA THR A 46 54.35 17.76 54.72
C THR A 46 53.07 18.40 54.20
N ASP A 47 53.17 19.39 53.31
CA ASP A 47 52.01 20.06 52.68
C ASP A 47 51.55 19.31 51.41
N MET A 48 52.49 18.79 50.62
CA MET A 48 52.20 17.91 49.48
C MET A 48 51.55 16.59 49.91
N ALA A 49 51.99 16.00 51.02
CA ALA A 49 51.37 14.79 51.57
C ALA A 49 49.92 15.05 52.04
N LYS A 50 49.65 16.20 52.65
CA LYS A 50 48.28 16.61 53.05
C LYS A 50 47.39 16.88 51.84
N GLN A 51 47.92 17.56 50.82
CA GLN A 51 47.19 17.85 49.60
C GLN A 51 46.87 16.57 48.80
N ALA A 52 47.78 15.60 48.78
CA ALA A 52 47.53 14.28 48.19
C ALA A 52 46.45 13.51 48.95
N THR A 53 46.45 13.55 50.29
CA THR A 53 45.39 12.93 51.10
C THR A 53 44.04 13.63 50.91
N GLU A 54 44.02 14.96 50.88
CA GLU A 54 42.80 15.75 50.64
C GLU A 54 42.24 15.47 49.24
N TYR A 55 43.10 15.35 48.23
CA TYR A 55 42.70 14.96 46.88
C TYR A 55 42.08 13.55 46.84
N THR A 56 42.65 12.58 47.58
CA THR A 56 42.06 11.24 47.68
C THR A 56 40.72 11.22 48.40
N GLU A 57 40.57 12.01 49.47
CA GLU A 57 39.30 12.14 50.22
C GLU A 57 38.21 12.80 49.37
N ILE A 58 38.54 13.86 48.62
CA ILE A 58 37.61 14.51 47.68
C ILE A 58 37.17 13.53 46.60
N LYS A 59 38.10 12.74 46.06
CA LYS A 59 37.79 11.73 45.04
C LYS A 59 36.89 10.63 45.59
N GLU A 60 37.13 10.18 46.81
CA GLU A 60 36.29 9.19 47.49
C GLU A 60 34.87 9.74 47.78
N GLN A 61 34.76 11.00 48.20
CA GLN A 61 33.47 11.68 48.38
C GLN A 61 32.70 11.78 47.06
N MET A 62 33.37 12.13 45.95
CA MET A 62 32.77 12.15 44.62
C MET A 62 32.23 10.78 44.19
N TYR A 63 32.94 9.68 44.51
CA TYR A 63 32.46 8.33 44.24
C TYR A 63 31.24 7.97 45.09
N GLN A 64 31.26 8.31 46.38
CA GLN A 64 30.13 8.12 47.31
C GLN A 64 28.88 8.87 46.81
N ASP A 65 29.04 10.13 46.39
CA ASP A 65 27.96 10.96 45.88
C ASP A 65 27.41 10.43 44.55
N LYS A 66 28.30 9.98 43.65
CA LYS A 66 27.90 9.35 42.38
C LYS A 66 27.14 8.04 42.62
N LEU A 67 27.59 7.22 43.57
CA LEU A 67 26.90 6.00 43.97
C LEU A 67 25.52 6.31 44.58
N ALA A 68 25.42 7.33 45.45
CA ALA A 68 24.16 7.76 46.02
C ALA A 68 23.19 8.29 44.96
N HIS A 69 23.69 9.04 43.97
CA HIS A 69 22.91 9.51 42.84
C HIS A 69 22.35 8.36 42.02
N LEU A 70 23.18 7.36 41.69
CA LEU A 70 22.77 6.17 40.94
C LEU A 70 21.74 5.35 41.72
N LYS A 71 21.95 5.12 43.02
CA LYS A 71 20.97 4.43 43.88
C LYS A 71 19.63 5.15 43.92
N LYS A 72 19.64 6.49 43.99
CA LYS A 72 18.43 7.30 43.95
C LYS A 72 17.71 7.20 42.60
N GLN A 73 18.44 7.24 41.48
CA GLN A 73 17.84 7.05 40.16
C GLN A 73 17.24 5.65 39.99
N LEU A 74 17.89 4.61 40.54
CA LEU A 74 17.40 3.24 40.50
C LEU A 74 16.09 3.10 41.30
N ALA A 75 16.04 3.64 42.52
CA ALA A 75 14.82 3.69 43.32
C ALA A 75 13.70 4.46 42.60
N GLN A 76 14.01 5.62 41.99
CA GLN A 76 13.04 6.38 41.19
C GLN A 76 12.55 5.61 39.95
N LEU A 77 13.38 4.75 39.37
CA LEU A 77 13.00 3.89 38.26
C LEU A 77 12.09 2.76 38.72
N GLU A 78 12.41 2.10 39.85
CA GLU A 78 11.58 1.06 40.48
C GLU A 78 10.21 1.60 40.88
N ASP A 79 10.16 2.81 41.46
CA ASP A 79 8.92 3.51 41.80
C ASP A 79 8.21 4.10 40.56
N GLY A 80 8.85 4.05 39.39
CA GLY A 80 8.32 4.61 38.13
C GLY A 80 8.17 6.14 38.14
N THR A 81 8.84 6.83 39.06
CA THR A 81 8.82 8.29 39.23
C THR A 81 9.95 9.01 38.45
N LEU A 82 10.91 8.26 37.89
CA LEU A 82 12.01 8.84 37.12
C LEU A 82 11.48 9.70 35.96
N PRO A 83 11.85 11.01 35.88
CA PRO A 83 11.31 11.93 34.88
C PRO A 83 11.52 11.47 33.42
N GLU A 84 12.70 10.93 33.11
CA GLU A 84 13.02 10.41 31.77
C GLU A 84 12.14 9.22 31.38
N TYR A 85 11.86 8.32 32.33
CA TYR A 85 10.95 7.20 32.11
C TYR A 85 9.52 7.70 31.84
N ILE A 86 9.03 8.65 32.64
CA ILE A 86 7.71 9.25 32.46
C ILE A 86 7.59 9.93 31.09
N LYS A 87 8.63 10.67 30.67
CA LYS A 87 8.68 11.34 29.36
C LYS A 87 8.59 10.33 28.22
N LYS A 88 9.36 9.24 28.27
CA LYS A 88 9.30 8.15 27.29
C LYS A 88 7.92 7.48 27.27
N ARG A 89 7.35 7.17 28.44
CA ARG A 89 6.01 6.57 28.55
C ARG A 89 4.93 7.47 27.94
N ARG A 90 4.95 8.78 28.24
CA ARG A 90 4.02 9.76 27.64
C ARG A 90 4.13 9.82 26.12
N LYS A 91 5.34 9.76 25.57
CA LYS A 91 5.56 9.75 24.12
C LYS A 91 4.94 8.51 23.47
N ILE A 92 5.12 7.33 24.07
CA ILE A 92 4.52 6.08 23.60
C ILE A 92 2.99 6.14 23.69
N ASP A 93 2.44 6.60 24.81
CA ASP A 93 0.99 6.75 24.98
C ASP A 93 0.39 7.71 23.95
N GLN A 94 1.07 8.82 23.66
CA GLN A 94 0.64 9.77 22.64
C GLN A 94 0.66 9.17 21.24
N GLN A 95 1.73 8.45 20.88
CA GLN A 95 1.82 7.75 19.61
C GLN A 95 0.72 6.68 19.48
N TYR A 96 0.44 5.94 20.55
CA TYR A 96 -0.62 4.94 20.56
C TYR A 96 -2.01 5.57 20.34
N LYS A 97 -2.31 6.66 21.05
CA LYS A 97 -3.58 7.40 20.87
C LYS A 97 -3.70 7.97 19.45
N GLU A 98 -2.62 8.49 18.89
CA GLU A 98 -2.63 9.00 17.52
C GLU A 98 -2.83 7.88 16.51
N ARG A 99 -2.19 6.71 16.70
CA ARG A 99 -2.43 5.53 15.84
C ARG A 99 -3.88 5.06 15.91
N LEU A 100 -4.50 5.03 17.08
CA LEU A 100 -5.92 4.70 17.22
C LEU A 100 -6.82 5.70 16.49
N ARG A 101 -6.56 6.99 16.66
CA ARG A 101 -7.30 8.05 15.96
C ARG A 101 -7.18 7.92 14.45
N LEU A 102 -5.96 7.73 13.95
CA LEU A 102 -5.71 7.50 12.52
C LEU A 102 -6.42 6.26 12.02
N ASN A 103 -6.41 5.17 12.78
CA ASN A 103 -7.10 3.94 12.39
C ASN A 103 -8.61 4.14 12.24
N GLU A 104 -9.24 4.89 13.16
CA GLU A 104 -10.67 5.19 13.06
C GLU A 104 -10.99 6.05 11.82
N ILE A 105 -10.19 7.09 11.57
CA ILE A 105 -10.33 7.92 10.36
C ILE A 105 -10.18 7.08 9.08
N TRP A 106 -9.20 6.18 9.04
CA TRP A 106 -8.99 5.29 7.90
C TRP A 106 -10.16 4.34 7.69
N LYS A 107 -10.71 3.78 8.77
CA LYS A 107 -11.88 2.92 8.73
C LYS A 107 -13.11 3.67 8.20
N GLU A 108 -13.36 4.89 8.68
CA GLU A 108 -14.46 5.73 8.19
C GLU A 108 -14.30 6.07 6.70
N TYR A 109 -13.10 6.46 6.29
CA TYR A 109 -12.78 6.76 4.89
C TYR A 109 -12.98 5.55 3.98
N GLU A 110 -12.52 4.37 4.40
CA GLU A 110 -12.67 3.15 3.62
C GLU A 110 -14.15 2.76 3.45
N LEU A 111 -14.95 2.91 4.51
CA LEU A 111 -16.39 2.71 4.44
C LEU A 111 -17.04 3.67 3.44
N GLU A 112 -16.63 4.94 3.42
CA GLU A 112 -17.15 5.93 2.47
C GLU A 112 -16.78 5.57 1.02
N ILE A 113 -15.56 5.08 0.77
CA ILE A 113 -15.15 4.60 -0.55
C ILE A 113 -16.05 3.45 -1.00
N VAL A 114 -16.19 2.43 -0.16
CA VAL A 114 -16.99 1.24 -0.47
C VAL A 114 -18.44 1.62 -0.75
N GLU A 115 -19.02 2.52 0.04
CA GLU A 115 -20.37 3.01 -0.20
C GLU A 115 -20.49 3.76 -1.54
N ARG A 116 -19.53 4.64 -1.85
CA ARG A 116 -19.51 5.39 -3.10
C ARG A 116 -19.41 4.47 -4.31
N GLU A 117 -18.56 3.46 -4.24
CA GLU A 117 -18.38 2.48 -5.31
C GLU A 117 -19.60 1.57 -5.45
N TYR A 118 -20.18 1.12 -4.35
CA TYR A 118 -21.44 0.37 -4.37
C TYR A 118 -22.54 1.16 -5.09
N ILE A 119 -22.69 2.46 -4.80
CA ILE A 119 -23.67 3.33 -5.48
C ILE A 119 -23.34 3.45 -6.97
N LYS A 120 -22.05 3.65 -7.31
CA LYS A 120 -21.59 3.78 -8.69
C LYS A 120 -21.88 2.50 -9.49
N GLU A 121 -21.57 1.34 -8.91
CA GLU A 121 -21.77 0.03 -9.52
C GLU A 121 -23.25 -0.28 -9.69
N LYS A 122 -24.08 0.01 -8.68
CA LYS A 122 -25.54 -0.15 -8.79
C LYS A 122 -26.12 0.68 -9.94
N LYS A 123 -25.63 1.90 -10.14
CA LYS A 123 -26.04 2.77 -11.26
C LYS A 123 -25.54 2.23 -12.60
N ALA A 124 -24.29 1.77 -12.66
CA ALA A 124 -23.72 1.17 -13.86
C ALA A 124 -24.50 -0.07 -14.28
N ALA A 125 -24.75 -1.01 -13.36
CA ALA A 125 -25.53 -2.22 -13.62
C ALA A 125 -26.96 -1.92 -14.11
N ALA A 126 -27.63 -0.91 -13.54
CA ALA A 126 -28.96 -0.49 -14.00
C ALA A 126 -28.92 0.09 -15.42
N LYS A 127 -27.92 0.92 -15.72
CA LYS A 127 -27.73 1.49 -17.06
C LYS A 127 -27.45 0.39 -18.09
N ASP A 128 -26.52 -0.51 -17.78
CA ASP A 128 -26.16 -1.65 -18.62
C ASP A 128 -27.35 -2.55 -18.94
N PHE A 129 -28.24 -2.75 -17.96
CA PHE A 129 -29.44 -3.55 -18.14
C PHE A 129 -30.42 -2.89 -19.12
N GLU A 130 -30.67 -1.59 -18.99
CA GLU A 130 -31.54 -0.88 -19.94
C GLU A 130 -30.92 -0.78 -21.34
N GLU A 131 -29.60 -0.59 -21.44
CA GLU A 131 -28.88 -0.60 -22.72
C GLU A 131 -29.03 -1.95 -23.44
N LYS A 132 -28.76 -3.06 -22.76
CA LYS A 132 -28.92 -4.42 -23.32
C LYS A 132 -30.35 -4.72 -23.75
N LYS A 133 -31.34 -4.17 -23.05
CA LYS A 133 -32.75 -4.32 -23.40
C LYS A 133 -33.10 -3.54 -24.67
N ILE A 134 -32.50 -2.36 -24.88
CA ILE A 134 -32.63 -1.60 -26.12
C ILE A 134 -31.94 -2.35 -27.26
N ASP A 135 -30.68 -2.76 -27.08
CA ASP A 135 -29.90 -3.51 -28.07
C ASP A 135 -30.63 -4.78 -28.54
N LEU A 136 -31.25 -5.51 -27.61
CA LEU A 136 -32.02 -6.71 -27.93
C LEU A 136 -33.23 -6.39 -28.80
N LYS A 137 -33.96 -5.31 -28.49
CA LYS A 137 -35.10 -4.88 -29.31
C LYS A 137 -34.65 -4.45 -30.70
N GLU A 138 -33.59 -3.67 -30.80
CA GLU A 138 -33.03 -3.23 -32.09
C GLU A 138 -32.53 -4.42 -32.92
N SER A 139 -31.85 -5.37 -32.29
CA SER A 139 -31.41 -6.61 -32.95
C SER A 139 -32.60 -7.40 -33.51
N LEU A 140 -33.67 -7.56 -32.72
CA LEU A 140 -34.88 -8.24 -33.17
C LEU A 140 -35.58 -7.51 -34.32
N LEU A 141 -35.61 -6.17 -34.30
CA LEU A 141 -36.15 -5.37 -35.40
C LEU A 141 -35.35 -5.60 -36.69
N ILE A 142 -34.02 -5.55 -36.60
CA ILE A 142 -33.11 -5.80 -37.75
C ILE A 142 -33.35 -7.20 -38.31
N GLU A 143 -33.44 -8.23 -37.47
CA GLU A 143 -33.70 -9.60 -37.91
C GLU A 143 -35.06 -9.75 -38.61
N LEU A 144 -36.10 -9.05 -38.13
CA LEU A 144 -37.42 -9.08 -38.76
C LEU A 144 -37.44 -8.34 -40.11
N ASP A 145 -36.78 -7.20 -40.20
CA ASP A 145 -36.64 -6.45 -41.44
C ASP A 145 -35.81 -7.21 -42.48
N GLU A 146 -34.74 -7.89 -42.07
CA GLU A 146 -33.95 -8.75 -42.94
C GLU A 146 -34.76 -9.96 -43.44
N LYS A 147 -35.55 -10.60 -42.57
CA LYS A 147 -36.47 -11.68 -42.99
C LYS A 147 -37.50 -11.18 -43.98
N LYS A 148 -38.10 -10.00 -43.76
CA LYS A 148 -39.05 -9.38 -44.69
C LYS A 148 -38.39 -9.13 -46.05
N ARG A 149 -37.18 -8.55 -46.05
CA ARG A 149 -36.41 -8.28 -47.26
C ARG A 149 -36.04 -9.58 -47.99
N ASN A 150 -35.68 -10.64 -47.28
CA ASN A 150 -35.38 -11.94 -47.88
C ASN A 150 -36.60 -12.55 -48.56
N ILE A 151 -37.78 -12.50 -47.93
CA ILE A 151 -39.05 -12.95 -48.55
C ILE A 151 -39.35 -12.14 -49.81
N GLU A 152 -39.16 -10.82 -49.78
CA GLU A 152 -39.38 -9.96 -50.94
C GLU A 152 -38.39 -10.26 -52.07
N ASN A 153 -37.12 -10.47 -51.75
CA ASN A 153 -36.09 -10.89 -52.71
C ASN A 153 -36.41 -12.27 -53.32
N GLU A 154 -36.83 -13.25 -52.51
CA GLU A 154 -37.25 -14.58 -52.96
C GLU A 154 -38.48 -14.47 -53.88
N ARG A 155 -39.48 -13.66 -53.52
CA ARG A 155 -40.66 -13.42 -54.36
C ARG A 155 -40.28 -12.78 -55.70
N ASN A 156 -39.45 -11.75 -55.68
CA ASN A 156 -38.98 -11.09 -56.90
C ASN A 156 -38.15 -12.04 -57.78
N SER A 157 -37.32 -12.88 -57.15
CA SER A 157 -36.58 -13.94 -57.84
C SER A 157 -37.52 -14.98 -58.47
N MET A 158 -38.58 -15.39 -57.75
CA MET A 158 -39.64 -16.25 -58.28
C MET A 158 -40.46 -15.58 -59.38
N GLU A 159 -40.69 -14.28 -59.36
CA GLU A 159 -41.43 -13.57 -60.42
C GLU A 159 -40.58 -13.49 -61.70
N LEU A 160 -39.29 -13.14 -61.57
CA LEU A 160 -38.33 -13.12 -62.67
C LEU A 160 -38.05 -14.51 -63.26
N THR A 161 -38.04 -15.56 -62.42
CA THR A 161 -37.72 -16.93 -62.83
C THR A 161 -38.98 -17.76 -63.16
N GLY A 162 -40.10 -17.46 -62.50
CA GLY A 162 -41.36 -18.22 -62.54
C GLY A 162 -42.22 -17.96 -63.77
N GLY A 163 -41.92 -16.92 -64.56
CA GLY A 163 -42.45 -16.80 -65.92
C GLY A 163 -41.83 -17.80 -66.91
N PHE A 164 -40.62 -18.30 -66.62
CA PHE A 164 -39.89 -19.23 -67.50
C PHE A 164 -39.99 -20.70 -67.04
N LEU A 165 -40.19 -20.96 -65.74
CA LEU A 165 -40.12 -22.32 -65.17
C LEU A 165 -41.44 -22.89 -64.60
N LEU A 166 -42.58 -22.19 -64.70
CA LEU A 166 -43.87 -22.78 -64.28
C LEU A 166 -44.38 -23.85 -65.27
N SER A 167 -43.76 -24.01 -66.44
CA SER A 167 -44.14 -25.05 -67.41
C SER A 167 -43.31 -26.34 -67.31
N ASP A 168 -42.23 -26.41 -66.51
CA ASP A 168 -41.32 -27.57 -66.58
C ASP A 168 -40.66 -28.01 -65.25
N SER A 169 -41.17 -27.58 -64.08
CA SER A 169 -40.49 -27.85 -62.78
C SER A 169 -41.43 -28.32 -61.66
N MET A 170 -42.25 -29.35 -61.94
CA MET A 170 -42.86 -30.17 -60.88
C MET A 170 -42.09 -31.48 -60.65
N GLU A 171 -40.84 -31.56 -61.10
CA GLU A 171 -39.88 -32.61 -60.72
C GLU A 171 -38.72 -32.01 -59.92
N MET A 172 -38.97 -31.65 -58.65
CA MET A 172 -37.86 -31.45 -57.71
C MET A 172 -37.21 -32.80 -57.39
N LYS A 173 -36.24 -33.21 -58.21
CA LYS A 173 -35.27 -34.24 -57.81
C LYS A 173 -34.55 -33.72 -56.56
N PRO A 174 -34.46 -34.51 -55.47
CA PRO A 174 -33.71 -34.09 -54.29
C PRO A 174 -32.28 -33.75 -54.71
N VAL A 175 -31.82 -32.53 -54.36
CA VAL A 175 -30.45 -32.09 -54.62
C VAL A 175 -29.49 -33.02 -53.88
N SER A 176 -28.94 -33.98 -54.62
CA SER A 176 -27.91 -34.90 -54.14
C SER A 176 -26.67 -34.11 -53.77
N THR A 177 -26.50 -33.80 -52.48
CA THR A 177 -25.29 -33.13 -51.97
C THR A 177 -24.12 -34.12 -51.92
N ARG A 178 -23.40 -34.25 -53.03
CA ARG A 178 -22.04 -34.83 -52.97
C ARG A 178 -21.17 -33.88 -52.15
N LYS A 179 -20.65 -34.36 -51.01
CA LYS A 179 -19.70 -33.61 -50.17
C LYS A 179 -18.54 -33.15 -51.04
N LEU A 180 -18.42 -31.84 -51.25
CA LEU A 180 -17.27 -31.27 -51.92
C LEU A 180 -16.04 -31.52 -51.03
N ARG A 181 -15.05 -32.24 -51.56
CA ARG A 181 -13.75 -32.37 -50.88
C ARG A 181 -13.15 -30.98 -50.77
N ARG A 182 -12.79 -30.58 -49.54
CA ARG A 182 -12.19 -29.28 -49.26
C ARG A 182 -10.91 -29.10 -50.07
N ARG A 183 -10.73 -27.93 -50.67
CA ARG A 183 -9.45 -27.56 -51.29
C ARG A 183 -8.43 -27.34 -50.17
N PRO A 184 -7.16 -27.75 -50.32
CA PRO A 184 -6.13 -27.60 -49.28
C PRO A 184 -5.92 -26.16 -48.77
N ASN A 185 -6.39 -25.16 -49.52
CA ASN A 185 -6.18 -23.74 -49.26
C ASN A 185 -7.38 -23.00 -48.65
N ASP A 186 -8.49 -23.67 -48.32
CA ASP A 186 -9.61 -23.00 -47.64
C ASP A 186 -9.30 -22.81 -46.14
N PRO A 187 -9.30 -21.57 -45.60
CA PRO A 187 -9.02 -21.33 -44.20
C PRO A 187 -10.04 -22.05 -43.31
N ILE A 188 -9.54 -22.64 -42.23
CA ILE A 188 -10.33 -23.34 -41.23
C ILE A 188 -11.31 -22.32 -40.61
N PRO A 189 -12.62 -22.63 -40.49
CA PRO A 189 -13.54 -21.80 -39.74
C PRO A 189 -13.02 -21.66 -38.30
N LEU A 190 -12.64 -20.43 -37.95
CA LEU A 190 -12.11 -20.11 -36.63
C LEU A 190 -13.16 -20.46 -35.57
N PRO A 191 -12.80 -21.20 -34.51
CA PRO A 191 -13.70 -21.43 -33.39
C PRO A 191 -14.07 -20.07 -32.78
N GLU A 192 -15.37 -19.83 -32.74
CA GLU A 192 -15.99 -18.63 -32.18
C GLU A 192 -15.47 -18.45 -30.75
N LYS A 193 -14.68 -17.39 -30.52
CA LYS A 193 -14.11 -17.11 -29.22
C LYS A 193 -15.26 -16.95 -28.23
N ARG A 194 -15.40 -17.92 -27.32
CA ARG A 194 -16.21 -17.80 -26.11
C ARG A 194 -16.05 -16.39 -25.57
N ARG A 195 -17.15 -15.64 -25.55
CA ARG A 195 -17.23 -14.32 -24.93
C ARG A 195 -16.61 -14.45 -23.53
N LYS A 196 -15.52 -13.74 -23.30
CA LYS A 196 -14.92 -13.66 -21.97
C LYS A 196 -15.99 -13.08 -21.02
N PRO A 197 -16.06 -13.52 -19.75
CA PRO A 197 -16.89 -12.84 -18.76
C PRO A 197 -16.56 -11.34 -18.79
N SER A 198 -17.58 -10.50 -18.64
CA SER A 198 -17.39 -9.05 -18.66
C SER A 198 -16.31 -8.64 -17.65
N PRO A 199 -15.51 -7.60 -17.96
CA PRO A 199 -14.46 -7.12 -17.08
C PRO A 199 -14.96 -6.80 -15.66
N ASP A 200 -16.26 -6.57 -15.48
CA ASP A 200 -16.90 -6.24 -14.21
C ASP A 200 -16.84 -7.39 -13.19
N ILE A 201 -16.90 -8.65 -13.63
CA ILE A 201 -16.78 -9.82 -12.73
C ILE A 201 -15.34 -9.94 -12.18
N LEU A 202 -14.35 -9.60 -13.01
CA LEU A 202 -12.94 -9.52 -12.60
C LEU A 202 -12.69 -8.34 -11.67
N SER A 203 -13.42 -7.24 -11.84
CA SER A 203 -13.40 -6.08 -10.94
C SER A 203 -13.86 -6.46 -9.53
N ILE A 204 -14.99 -7.16 -9.40
CA ILE A 204 -15.54 -7.60 -8.10
C ILE A 204 -14.55 -8.50 -7.35
N HIS A 205 -13.92 -9.46 -8.05
CA HIS A 205 -12.94 -10.35 -7.44
C HIS A 205 -11.65 -9.62 -7.04
N GLY A 206 -11.17 -8.69 -7.88
CA GLY A 206 -10.02 -7.84 -7.56
C GLY A 206 -10.29 -6.93 -6.36
N PHE A 207 -11.51 -6.40 -6.25
CA PHE A 207 -11.93 -5.53 -5.16
C PHE A 207 -11.95 -6.28 -3.82
N ILE A 208 -12.59 -7.45 -3.78
CA ILE A 208 -12.63 -8.31 -2.60
C ILE A 208 -11.22 -8.76 -2.19
N TYR A 209 -10.35 -9.06 -3.16
CA TYR A 209 -8.98 -9.49 -2.90
C TYR A 209 -8.11 -8.35 -2.35
N CYS A 210 -8.29 -7.13 -2.86
CA CYS A 210 -7.60 -5.95 -2.36
C CYS A 210 -8.04 -5.60 -0.93
N MET A 211 -9.35 -5.67 -0.65
CA MET A 211 -9.91 -5.51 0.70
C MET A 211 -9.39 -6.56 1.68
N TYR A 212 -9.28 -7.81 1.25
CA TYR A 212 -8.72 -8.88 2.07
C TYR A 212 -7.24 -8.67 2.39
N LEU A 213 -6.44 -8.21 1.41
CA LEU A 213 -5.03 -7.88 1.63
C LEU A 213 -4.85 -6.70 2.59
N LEU A 214 -5.66 -5.65 2.45
CA LEU A 214 -5.63 -4.48 3.34
C LEU A 214 -6.04 -4.85 4.78
N TYR A 215 -7.11 -5.63 4.94
CA TYR A 215 -7.52 -6.14 6.26
C TYR A 215 -6.41 -6.99 6.90
N LYS A 216 -5.75 -7.84 6.11
CA LYS A 216 -4.62 -8.65 6.58
C LYS A 216 -3.42 -7.78 6.98
N TYR A 217 -3.11 -6.74 6.21
CA TYR A 217 -2.05 -5.78 6.53
C TYR A 217 -2.33 -5.01 7.82
N MET A 218 -3.57 -4.52 7.99
CA MET A 218 -4.01 -3.81 9.20
C MET A 218 -3.95 -4.71 10.45
N LYS A 219 -4.28 -6.00 10.30
CA LYS A 219 -4.24 -6.98 11.41
C LYS A 219 -2.81 -7.39 11.77
N CYS A 220 -1.90 -7.46 10.80
CA CYS A 220 -0.47 -7.72 11.04
C CYS A 220 0.26 -6.56 11.75
N ILE A 221 -0.26 -5.34 11.69
CA ILE A 221 0.30 -4.17 12.39
C ILE A 221 -0.11 -4.15 13.89
N HIS A 222 -1.09 -4.97 14.26
CA HIS A 222 -1.67 -5.07 15.61
C HIS A 222 -1.17 -6.28 16.43
N LEU A 223 -0.30 -7.13 15.87
CA LEU A 223 0.51 -8.11 16.61
C LEU A 223 1.98 -7.66 16.64
#